data_AF-A0A2D7LJD4-F1
#
_entry.id   AF-A0A2D7LJD4-F1
#
_cell.length_a   1.000
_cell.length_b   1.000
_cell.length_c   1.000
_cell.angle_alpha   90.00
_cell.angle_beta   90.00
_cell.angle_gamma   90.00
#
_symmetry.space_group_name_H-M   'P 1'
#
loop_
_entity.id
_entity.type
_entity.pdbx_description
1 polymer ?
#
loop_
_entity_poly.entity_id
_entity_poly.type
_entity_poly.pdbx_seq_one_letter_code
_entity_poly.pdbx_strand_id
1 'polypeptide(L)'
;MANKKQPYNWTRVKPGDIISFRYKSKSTGKTLVQSLLVLNPRIPVTLKDGTKTKHLIGIKLEESNRIELRFNKRQVDILNKTGDLESVNAEENIYRVKFKDRFVINEIKGVKPIVYDLISRSNEIQGRYRTYDYLQAKKSAVYLEPIRIFTKLKEEEKIDDKPKQPPKPKQPKEVSDED
;
A
#
# COMPACT_ATOMS: atom_id res chain seq x y z
N MET A 1 -18.25 3.53 -6.81
CA MET A 1 -17.41 4.19 -5.77
C MET A 1 -16.25 4.85 -6.50
N ALA A 2 -16.09 6.16 -6.34
CA ALA A 2 -14.95 6.84 -6.95
C ALA A 2 -13.69 6.45 -6.16
N ASN A 3 -12.61 6.13 -6.90
CA ASN A 3 -11.29 5.88 -6.35
C ASN A 3 -10.38 6.96 -6.94
N LYS A 4 -10.74 8.22 -6.69
CA LYS A 4 -10.06 9.38 -7.25
C LYS A 4 -8.90 9.77 -6.33
N LYS A 5 -7.74 9.97 -6.94
CA LYS A 5 -6.58 10.52 -6.24
C LYS A 5 -6.89 11.93 -5.75
N GLN A 6 -6.52 12.24 -4.52
CA GLN A 6 -6.71 13.57 -3.95
C GLN A 6 -5.40 14.37 -4.06
N PRO A 7 -5.40 15.57 -4.68
CA PRO A 7 -4.23 16.45 -4.69
C PRO A 7 -3.71 16.70 -3.28
N TYR A 8 -2.38 16.68 -3.11
CA TYR A 8 -1.76 16.82 -1.81
C TYR A 8 -0.51 17.71 -1.87
N ASN A 9 0.13 17.94 -0.72
CA ASN A 9 1.29 18.82 -0.62
C ASN A 9 2.45 18.09 0.04
N TRP A 10 3.64 18.15 -0.58
CA TRP A 10 4.87 17.54 -0.07
C TRP A 10 5.23 17.95 1.36
N THR A 11 4.94 19.20 1.76
CA THR A 11 5.20 19.69 3.12
C THR A 11 4.28 19.06 4.17
N ARG A 12 3.13 18.54 3.74
CA ARG A 12 2.12 17.87 4.56
C ARG A 12 2.22 16.35 4.54
N VAL A 13 3.11 15.77 3.72
CA VAL A 13 3.34 14.33 3.70
C VAL A 13 3.89 13.88 5.05
N LYS A 14 3.20 12.92 5.65
CA LYS A 14 3.50 12.35 6.97
C LYS A 14 3.78 10.85 6.87
N PRO A 15 4.42 10.26 7.91
CA PRO A 15 4.52 8.82 8.03
C PRO A 15 3.13 8.19 8.02
N GLY A 16 2.97 7.13 7.24
CA GLY A 16 1.72 6.38 7.12
C GLY A 16 0.85 6.80 5.96
N ASP A 17 1.07 7.99 5.38
CA ASP A 17 0.37 8.41 4.17
C ASP A 17 0.68 7.44 3.03
N ILE A 18 -0.34 7.09 2.25
CA ILE A 18 -0.15 6.40 0.98
C ILE A 18 -0.22 7.45 -0.12
N ILE A 19 0.91 7.68 -0.77
CA ILE A 19 1.03 8.75 -1.77
C ILE A 19 1.35 8.18 -3.14
N SER A 20 1.00 8.93 -4.18
CA SER A 20 1.55 8.72 -5.51
C SER A 20 2.17 9.98 -6.11
N PHE A 21 3.24 9.78 -6.87
CA PHE A 21 4.00 10.85 -7.51
C PHE A 21 4.79 10.32 -8.71
N ARG A 22 5.15 11.21 -9.64
CA ARG A 22 6.07 10.88 -10.74
C ARG A 22 7.51 11.01 -10.29
N TYR A 23 8.33 10.04 -10.66
CA TYR A 23 9.76 10.05 -10.36
C TYR A 23 10.58 9.58 -11.57
N LYS A 24 11.63 10.33 -11.91
CA LYS A 24 12.58 9.94 -12.96
C LYS A 24 13.67 9.06 -12.35
N SER A 25 13.70 7.79 -12.73
CA SER A 25 14.75 6.87 -12.29
C SER A 25 16.10 7.29 -12.86
N LYS A 26 17.13 7.32 -12.01
CA LYS A 26 18.51 7.56 -12.46
C LYS A 26 19.08 6.38 -13.25
N SER A 27 18.68 5.15 -12.94
CA SER A 27 19.23 3.95 -13.59
C SER A 27 18.64 3.70 -14.98
N THR A 28 17.34 3.94 -15.16
CA THR A 28 16.65 3.66 -16.43
C THR A 28 16.33 4.92 -17.23
N GLY A 29 16.48 6.11 -16.65
CA GLY A 29 16.11 7.39 -17.28
C GLY A 29 14.61 7.62 -17.45
N LYS A 30 13.77 6.62 -17.17
CA LYS A 30 12.31 6.67 -17.35
C LYS A 30 11.64 7.42 -16.20
N THR A 31 10.60 8.17 -16.53
CA THR A 31 9.71 8.79 -15.53
C THR A 31 8.49 7.92 -15.32
N LEU A 32 8.35 7.36 -14.13
CA LEU A 32 7.28 6.43 -13.78
C LEU A 32 6.47 6.98 -12.60
N VAL A 33 5.18 6.64 -12.56
CA VAL A 33 4.33 6.92 -11.39
C VAL A 33 4.61 5.87 -10.34
N GLN A 34 4.91 6.31 -9.13
CA GLN A 34 5.18 5.48 -7.96
C GLN A 34 4.02 5.62 -6.99
N SER A 35 3.59 4.53 -6.35
CA SER A 35 2.70 4.55 -5.18
C SER A 35 3.44 3.99 -3.96
N LEU A 36 3.45 4.72 -2.86
CA LEU A 36 4.32 4.49 -1.72
C LEU A 36 3.54 4.63 -0.40
N LEU A 37 3.62 3.62 0.47
CA LEU A 37 3.30 3.78 1.89
C LEU A 37 4.52 4.44 2.57
N VAL A 38 4.36 5.67 3.01
CA VAL A 38 5.46 6.50 3.52
C VAL A 38 5.87 6.07 4.92
N LEU A 39 7.17 5.87 5.15
CA LEU A 39 7.75 5.61 6.47
C LEU A 39 8.52 6.83 6.98
N ASN A 40 9.37 7.41 6.12
CA ASN A 40 10.17 8.58 6.45
C ASN A 40 10.02 9.61 5.33
N PRO A 41 9.24 10.68 5.53
CA PRO A 41 8.91 11.63 4.46
C PRO A 41 10.11 12.41 3.93
N ARG A 42 10.99 12.87 4.83
CA ARG A 42 12.11 13.77 4.50
C ARG A 42 13.26 13.67 5.50
N ILE A 43 13.79 12.45 5.68
CA ILE A 43 14.93 12.22 6.58
C ILE A 43 16.21 12.86 6.03
N PRO A 44 16.91 13.72 6.79
CA PRO A 44 18.18 14.31 6.34
C PRO A 44 19.26 13.22 6.24
N VAL A 45 20.02 13.22 5.15
CA VAL A 45 21.11 12.27 4.92
C VAL A 45 22.32 13.00 4.36
N THR A 46 23.51 12.69 4.88
CA THR A 46 24.79 13.09 4.29
C THR A 46 25.30 11.92 3.45
N LEU A 47 25.51 12.16 2.17
CA LEU A 47 26.06 11.17 1.25
C LEU A 47 27.57 10.98 1.48
N LYS A 48 28.14 9.93 0.87
CA LYS A 48 29.57 9.62 1.01
C LYS A 48 30.49 10.74 0.52
N ASP A 49 30.02 11.56 -0.42
CA ASP A 49 30.72 12.73 -0.97
C ASP A 49 30.54 14.00 -0.11
N GLY A 50 29.89 13.91 1.05
CA GLY A 50 29.60 15.05 1.93
C GLY A 50 28.34 15.85 1.55
N THR A 51 27.72 15.55 0.41
CA THR A 51 26.49 16.23 -0.03
C THR A 51 25.34 15.96 0.93
N LYS A 52 24.67 17.02 1.38
CA LYS A 52 23.47 16.91 2.21
C LYS A 52 22.23 16.84 1.32
N THR A 53 21.46 15.76 1.48
CA THR A 53 20.17 15.57 0.80
C THR A 53 19.08 15.18 1.80
N LYS A 54 17.87 14.93 1.30
CA LYS A 54 16.76 14.40 2.07
C LYS A 54 16.23 13.17 1.35
N HIS A 55 16.02 12.09 2.10
CA HIS A 55 15.43 10.88 1.56
C HIS A 55 13.95 10.79 1.92
N LEU A 56 13.16 10.37 0.93
CA LEU A 56 11.81 9.85 1.11
C LEU A 56 11.93 8.32 1.11
N ILE A 57 11.51 7.68 2.19
CA ILE A 57 11.58 6.22 2.34
C ILE A 57 10.19 5.67 2.58
N GLY A 58 9.88 4.55 1.93
CA GLY A 58 8.63 3.85 2.14
C GLY A 58 8.59 2.46 1.51
N ILE A 59 7.42 1.84 1.59
CA ILE A 59 7.12 0.54 0.98
C ILE A 59 6.40 0.79 -0.34
N LYS A 60 7.00 0.33 -1.44
CA LYS A 60 6.44 0.50 -2.78
C LYS A 60 5.25 -0.44 -2.98
N LEU A 61 4.09 0.15 -3.31
CA LEU A 61 2.83 -0.58 -3.52
C LEU A 61 2.54 -0.79 -5.00
N GLU A 62 2.77 0.22 -5.83
CA GLU A 62 2.53 0.17 -7.27
C GLU A 62 3.58 0.96 -8.06
N GLU A 63 3.79 0.59 -9.32
CA GLU A 63 4.51 1.37 -10.32
C GLU A 63 3.78 1.37 -11.65
N SER A 64 3.43 2.56 -12.14
CA SER A 64 2.80 2.74 -13.46
C SER A 64 1.64 1.77 -13.69
N ASN A 65 0.71 1.72 -12.73
CA ASN A 65 -0.47 0.83 -12.70
C ASN A 65 -0.17 -0.67 -12.54
N ARG A 66 1.08 -1.07 -12.32
CA ARG A 66 1.43 -2.45 -11.97
C ARG A 66 1.51 -2.56 -10.45
N ILE A 67 0.70 -3.44 -9.87
CA ILE A 67 0.69 -3.70 -8.43
C ILE A 67 1.93 -4.52 -8.07
N GLU A 68 2.76 -3.96 -7.20
CA GLU A 68 4.02 -4.55 -6.74
C GLU A 68 3.82 -5.30 -5.42
N LEU A 69 2.91 -4.83 -4.57
CA LEU A 69 2.59 -5.46 -3.30
C LEU A 69 1.10 -5.43 -3.05
N ARG A 70 0.52 -6.62 -2.82
CA ARG A 70 -0.82 -6.77 -2.24
C ARG A 70 -0.65 -7.24 -0.81
N PHE A 71 -1.22 -6.51 0.14
CA PHE A 71 -1.14 -6.90 1.54
C PHE A 71 -2.02 -8.13 1.80
N ASN A 72 -1.41 -9.20 2.31
CA ASN A 72 -2.13 -10.34 2.89
C ASN A 72 -2.43 -10.09 4.39
N LYS A 73 -3.27 -10.94 5.00
CA LYS A 73 -3.67 -10.81 6.41
C LYS A 73 -2.48 -10.68 7.35
N ARG A 74 -1.45 -11.52 7.19
CA ARG A 74 -0.23 -11.49 8.02
C ARG A 74 0.51 -10.16 7.91
N GLN A 75 0.57 -9.56 6.73
CA GLN A 75 1.22 -8.27 6.51
C GLN A 75 0.41 -7.12 7.11
N VAL A 76 -0.91 -7.17 6.97
CA VAL A 76 -1.81 -6.24 7.65
C VAL A 76 -1.63 -6.33 9.16
N ASP A 77 -1.55 -7.54 9.72
CA ASP A 77 -1.31 -7.76 11.16
C ASP A 77 0.04 -7.19 11.61
N ILE A 78 1.09 -7.27 10.78
CA ILE A 78 2.39 -6.65 11.07
C ILE A 78 2.27 -5.13 11.08
N LEU A 79 1.59 -4.53 10.11
CA LEU A 79 1.35 -3.08 10.09
C LEU A 79 0.50 -2.64 11.29
N ASN A 80 -0.52 -3.42 11.65
CA ASN A 80 -1.39 -3.17 12.81
C ASN A 80 -0.64 -3.18 14.16
N LYS A 81 0.49 -3.88 14.26
CA LYS A 81 1.36 -3.80 15.45
C LYS A 81 2.00 -2.42 15.60
N THR A 82 2.25 -1.74 14.48
CA THR A 82 2.95 -0.44 14.42
C THR A 82 2.00 0.76 14.45
N GLY A 83 0.76 0.59 14.01
CA GLY A 83 -0.22 1.67 13.90
C GLY A 83 -1.59 1.17 13.47
N ASP A 84 -2.58 2.02 13.51
CA ASP A 84 -3.96 1.68 13.15
C ASP A 84 -4.30 2.24 11.77
N LEU A 85 -5.13 1.54 11.00
CA LEU A 85 -5.62 2.05 9.72
C LEU A 85 -6.64 3.17 9.97
N GLU A 86 -6.35 4.37 9.46
CA GLU A 86 -7.20 5.55 9.61
C GLU A 86 -7.76 5.98 8.26
N SER A 87 -9.07 6.23 8.22
CA SER A 87 -9.72 6.79 7.03
C SER A 87 -9.43 8.29 6.95
N VAL A 88 -8.82 8.72 5.84
CA VAL A 88 -8.57 10.14 5.54
C VAL A 88 -9.71 10.72 4.72
N ASN A 89 -10.21 9.94 3.75
CA ASN A 89 -11.41 10.22 2.98
C ASN A 89 -12.07 8.88 2.63
N ALA A 90 -13.15 8.56 3.33
CA ALA A 90 -13.87 7.30 3.17
C ALA A 90 -14.57 7.18 1.80
N GLU A 91 -15.06 8.29 1.25
CA GLU A 91 -15.79 8.32 -0.03
C GLU A 91 -14.89 7.90 -1.20
N GLU A 92 -13.62 8.29 -1.13
CA GLU A 92 -12.60 8.00 -2.15
C GLU A 92 -11.68 6.82 -1.77
N ASN A 93 -11.99 6.08 -0.70
CA ASN A 93 -11.15 4.98 -0.18
C ASN A 93 -9.68 5.38 0.11
N ILE A 94 -9.46 6.60 0.60
CA ILE A 94 -8.14 7.09 0.97
C ILE A 94 -7.91 6.83 2.45
N TYR A 95 -6.87 6.05 2.75
CA TYR A 95 -6.49 5.67 4.10
C TYR A 95 -5.01 5.95 4.33
N ARG A 96 -4.63 5.96 5.61
CA ARG A 96 -3.24 6.02 6.06
C ARG A 96 -3.03 5.09 7.24
N VAL A 97 -1.78 4.74 7.51
CA VAL A 97 -1.41 4.04 8.74
C VAL A 97 -1.07 5.07 9.80
N LYS A 98 -1.92 5.23 10.81
CA LYS A 98 -1.64 6.07 11.98
C LYS A 98 -0.67 5.33 12.89
N PHE A 99 0.63 5.52 12.66
CA PHE A 99 1.66 4.96 13.53
C PHE A 99 1.50 5.45 14.97
N LYS A 100 1.70 4.54 15.94
CA LYS A 100 1.65 4.90 17.37
C LYS A 100 2.82 5.83 17.68
N ASP A 101 2.61 6.84 18.53
CA ASP A 101 3.61 7.88 18.81
C ASP A 101 4.97 7.32 19.26
N ARG A 102 4.97 6.21 20.01
CA ARG A 102 6.20 5.53 20.43
C ARG A 102 7.09 5.08 19.26
N PHE A 103 6.52 4.89 18.08
CA PHE A 103 7.17 4.46 16.84
C PHE A 103 7.52 5.60 15.88
N VAL A 104 7.12 6.83 16.19
CA VAL A 104 7.39 8.01 15.37
C VAL A 104 8.47 8.86 16.04
N ILE A 105 9.44 9.34 15.27
CA ILE A 105 10.44 10.31 15.73
C ILE A 105 9.79 11.71 15.72
N ASN A 106 9.25 12.07 14.56
CA ASN A 106 8.36 13.20 14.32
C ASN A 106 7.83 13.12 12.87
N GLU A 107 6.92 14.01 12.49
CA GLU A 107 6.30 14.02 11.16
C GLU A 107 7.29 14.27 10.00
N ILE A 108 8.44 14.89 10.28
CA ILE A 108 9.45 15.27 9.28
C ILE A 108 10.39 14.09 8.99
N LYS A 109 11.01 13.57 10.06
CA LYS A 109 11.99 12.49 10.00
C LYS A 109 11.31 11.15 9.80
N GLY A 110 10.13 10.95 10.37
CA GLY A 110 9.27 9.79 10.23
C GLY A 110 9.42 8.73 11.31
N VAL A 111 9.28 7.46 10.96
CA VAL A 111 9.27 6.35 11.93
C VAL A 111 10.68 6.01 12.45
N LYS A 112 10.71 5.40 13.64
CA LYS A 112 11.92 4.88 14.30
C LYS A 112 12.42 3.60 13.62
N PRO A 113 13.72 3.26 13.73
CA PRO A 113 14.29 2.02 13.18
C PRO A 113 13.53 0.75 13.55
N ILE A 114 13.02 0.64 14.78
CA ILE A 114 12.23 -0.52 15.23
C ILE A 114 11.01 -0.85 14.35
N VAL A 115 10.44 0.15 13.66
CA VAL A 115 9.34 -0.09 12.71
C VAL A 115 9.83 -0.89 11.50
N TYR A 116 11.04 -0.59 11.01
CA TYR A 116 11.66 -1.35 9.94
C TYR A 116 11.92 -2.80 10.37
N ASP A 117 12.37 -3.01 11.61
CA ASP A 117 12.63 -4.36 12.17
C ASP A 117 11.35 -5.18 12.35
N LEU A 118 10.23 -4.54 12.64
CA LEU A 118 8.93 -5.19 12.74
C LEU A 118 8.40 -5.56 11.35
N ILE A 119 8.51 -4.65 10.40
CA ILE A 119 8.01 -4.82 9.04
C ILE A 119 8.88 -5.81 8.23
N SER A 120 10.20 -5.84 8.46
CA SER A 120 11.14 -6.75 7.79
C SER A 120 10.88 -8.23 8.11
N ARG A 121 10.08 -8.54 9.13
CA ARG A 121 9.60 -9.92 9.41
C ARG A 121 8.74 -10.51 8.30
N SER A 122 8.31 -9.69 7.33
CA SER A 122 7.74 -10.14 6.07
C SER A 122 8.73 -9.90 4.93
N ASN A 123 9.30 -10.97 4.38
CA ASN A 123 10.25 -10.91 3.26
C ASN A 123 9.67 -10.18 2.04
N GLU A 124 8.38 -10.36 1.79
CA GLU A 124 7.64 -9.69 0.72
C GLU A 124 7.58 -8.17 0.89
N ILE A 125 7.40 -7.67 2.12
CA ILE A 125 7.45 -6.23 2.38
C ILE A 125 8.90 -5.73 2.31
N GLN A 126 9.84 -6.50 2.87
CA GLN A 126 11.25 -6.14 2.90
C GLN A 126 11.82 -5.91 1.48
N GLY A 127 11.47 -6.75 0.51
CA GLY A 127 11.88 -6.57 -0.89
C GLY A 127 11.33 -5.30 -1.57
N ARG A 128 10.36 -4.63 -0.95
CA ARG A 128 9.63 -3.48 -1.50
C ARG A 128 10.02 -2.15 -0.88
N TYR A 129 10.95 -2.12 0.07
CA TYR A 129 11.52 -0.85 0.54
C TYR A 129 12.16 -0.09 -0.61
N ARG A 130 11.83 1.20 -0.73
CA ARG A 130 12.44 2.09 -1.70
C ARG A 130 12.78 3.42 -1.06
N THR A 131 13.93 3.93 -1.48
CA THR A 131 14.44 5.24 -1.10
C THR A 131 14.47 6.12 -2.34
N TYR A 132 13.87 7.29 -2.23
CA TYR A 132 13.86 8.31 -3.27
C TYR A 132 14.57 9.56 -2.76
N ASP A 133 15.20 10.29 -3.67
CA ASP A 133 15.67 11.64 -3.37
C ASP A 133 14.44 12.57 -3.26
N TYR A 134 14.16 13.06 -2.05
CA TYR A 134 13.01 13.92 -1.79
C TYR A 134 13.07 15.21 -2.61
N LEU A 135 14.27 15.78 -2.84
CA LEU A 135 14.44 17.02 -3.60
C LEU A 135 14.12 16.83 -5.08
N GLN A 136 14.30 15.62 -5.61
CA GLN A 136 13.85 15.27 -6.96
C GLN A 136 12.36 14.93 -6.98
N ALA A 137 11.87 14.16 -6.01
CA ALA A 137 10.46 13.77 -5.93
C ALA A 137 9.53 15.00 -5.83
N LYS A 138 9.91 16.00 -5.02
CA LYS A 138 9.10 17.22 -4.79
C LYS A 138 8.88 18.10 -6.02
N LYS A 139 9.58 17.85 -7.13
CA LYS A 139 9.41 18.57 -8.39
C LYS A 139 8.13 18.15 -9.13
N SER A 140 7.60 16.98 -8.82
CA SER A 140 6.32 16.49 -9.35
C SER A 140 5.18 16.76 -8.37
N ALA A 141 3.95 16.83 -8.87
CA ALA A 141 2.76 16.81 -8.04
C ALA A 141 2.69 15.51 -7.21
N VAL A 142 2.12 15.60 -6.01
CA VAL A 142 1.87 14.48 -5.11
C VAL A 142 0.39 14.38 -4.81
N TYR A 143 -0.10 13.15 -4.69
CA TYR A 143 -1.48 12.84 -4.42
C TYR A 143 -1.58 11.82 -3.30
N LEU A 144 -2.68 11.85 -2.54
CA LEU A 144 -3.07 10.71 -1.71
C LEU A 144 -3.68 9.64 -2.60
N GLU A 145 -3.18 8.41 -2.47
CA GLU A 145 -3.58 7.28 -3.30
C GLU A 145 -4.73 6.51 -2.62
N PRO A 146 -5.83 6.25 -3.34
CA PRO A 146 -6.89 5.39 -2.84
C PRO A 146 -6.41 3.94 -2.76
N ILE A 147 -6.76 3.24 -1.68
CA ILE A 147 -6.39 1.82 -1.52
C ILE A 147 -7.30 0.97 -2.40
N ARG A 148 -6.73 0.40 -3.46
CA ARG A 148 -7.42 -0.58 -4.34
C ARG A 148 -7.49 -2.00 -3.76
N ILE A 149 -6.96 -2.19 -2.54
CA ILE A 149 -6.70 -3.51 -1.94
C ILE A 149 -7.98 -4.10 -1.30
N PHE A 150 -8.95 -3.29 -0.88
CA PHE A 150 -10.17 -3.80 -0.22
C PHE A 150 -11.31 -4.16 -1.16
N THR A 151 -11.25 -3.80 -2.44
CA THR A 151 -12.33 -4.10 -3.38
C THR A 151 -12.46 -5.59 -3.67
N LYS A 152 -11.37 -6.36 -3.62
CA LYS A 152 -11.42 -7.82 -3.85
C LYS A 152 -11.84 -8.63 -2.64
N LEU A 153 -11.48 -8.23 -1.41
CA LEU A 153 -11.93 -8.94 -0.20
C LEU A 153 -13.46 -8.90 -0.05
N LYS A 154 -14.10 -7.79 -0.44
CA LYS A 154 -15.57 -7.69 -0.52
C LYS A 154 -16.19 -8.49 -1.67
N GLU A 155 -15.45 -8.75 -2.75
CA GLU A 155 -15.92 -9.62 -3.84
C GLU A 155 -15.82 -11.09 -3.45
N GLU A 156 -14.74 -11.48 -2.74
CA GLU A 156 -14.55 -12.83 -2.21
C GLU A 156 -15.57 -13.15 -1.10
N GLU A 157 -15.83 -12.22 -0.16
CA GLU A 157 -16.89 -12.38 0.86
C GLU A 157 -18.30 -12.47 0.26
N LYS A 158 -18.54 -11.91 -0.93
CA LYS A 158 -19.85 -11.99 -1.62
C LYS A 158 -20.05 -13.26 -2.45
N ILE A 159 -19.01 -14.07 -2.66
CA ILE A 159 -19.12 -15.32 -3.42
C ILE A 159 -19.59 -16.47 -2.52
N ASP A 160 -19.27 -16.44 -1.23
CA ASP A 160 -19.63 -17.49 -0.26
C ASP A 160 -21.09 -17.41 0.23
N ASP A 161 -21.80 -16.30 -0.03
CA ASP A 161 -23.17 -16.06 0.41
C ASP A 161 -24.23 -16.29 -0.69
N LYS A 162 -23.86 -16.98 -1.79
CA LYS A 162 -24.84 -17.46 -2.77
C LYS A 162 -25.57 -18.69 -2.20
N PRO A 163 -26.92 -18.71 -2.14
CA PRO A 163 -27.66 -19.87 -1.67
C PRO A 163 -27.32 -21.09 -2.54
N LYS A 164 -26.87 -22.18 -1.89
CA LYS A 164 -26.71 -23.49 -2.53
C LYS A 164 -28.04 -23.86 -3.18
N GLN A 165 -28.04 -24.05 -4.50
CA GLN A 165 -29.20 -24.61 -5.21
C GLN A 165 -29.56 -25.97 -4.58
N PRO A 166 -30.85 -26.25 -4.31
CA PRO A 166 -31.25 -27.56 -3.83
C PRO A 166 -30.93 -28.62 -4.88
N PRO A 167 -30.51 -29.83 -4.45
CA PRO A 167 -30.15 -30.89 -5.37
C PRO A 167 -31.34 -31.28 -6.27
N LYS A 168 -31.06 -31.42 -7.56
CA LYS A 168 -32.03 -31.85 -8.59
C LYS A 168 -32.60 -33.23 -8.22
N PRO A 169 -33.93 -33.44 -8.28
CA PRO A 169 -34.52 -34.75 -7.99
C PRO A 169 -34.01 -35.80 -8.99
N LYS A 170 -33.60 -36.97 -8.47
CA LYS A 170 -33.21 -38.14 -9.28
C LYS A 170 -34.44 -38.63 -10.06
N GLN A 171 -34.33 -38.70 -11.37
CA GLN A 171 -35.31 -39.40 -12.22
C GLN A 171 -35.26 -40.92 -11.93
N PRO A 172 -36.40 -41.62 -11.89
CA PRO A 172 -36.43 -43.07 -11.74
C PRO A 172 -35.74 -43.74 -12.94
N LYS A 173 -34.98 -44.80 -12.68
CA LYS A 173 -34.44 -45.68 -13.71
C LYS A 173 -35.60 -46.46 -14.35
N GLU A 174 -35.70 -46.37 -15.66
CA GLU A 174 -36.54 -47.23 -16.50
C GLU A 174 -36.03 -48.67 -16.37
N VAL A 175 -36.91 -49.57 -15.95
CA VAL A 175 -36.65 -51.01 -15.88
C VAL A 175 -36.91 -51.55 -17.28
N SER A 176 -35.86 -52.10 -17.90
CA SER A 176 -35.96 -52.88 -19.13
C SER A 176 -36.50 -54.26 -18.78
N ASP A 177 -37.72 -54.57 -19.20
CA ASP A 177 -38.22 -55.94 -19.24
C ASP A 177 -37.65 -56.62 -20.49
N GLU A 178 -36.89 -57.70 -20.27
CA GLU A 178 -36.52 -58.69 -21.29
C GLU A 178 -37.70 -59.67 -21.45
N ASP A 179 -38.16 -59.87 -22.69
CA ASP A 179 -38.88 -61.05 -23.18
C ASP A 179 -38.21 -61.52 -24.49
#